data_AF-A0A4Q2LWX7-F1
#
_entry.id   AF-A0A4Q2LWX7-F1
#
_cell.length_a   1.000
_cell.length_b   1.000
_cell.length_c   1.000
_cell.angle_alpha   90.00
_cell.angle_beta   90.00
_cell.angle_gamma   90.00
#
_symmetry.space_group_name_H-M   'P 1'
#
loop_
_entity.id
_entity.type
_entity.pdbx_description
1 polymer ?
#
loop_
_entity_poly.entity_id
_entity_poly.type
_entity_poly.pdbx_seq_one_letter_code
_entity_poly.pdbx_strand_id
1 'polypeptide(L)' 'MYGKLFCVLLLAAAMLIRDIPNFKQASHRDRVVYGVMMVPLLYLAFLFVASKPWPNLDTLFNLLTGPADRFVHWLNPAKS' A
#
# COMPACT_ATOMS: atom_id res chain seq x y z
N MET A 1 7.26 -4.20 20.90
CA MET A 1 7.60 -4.72 19.55
C MET A 1 6.86 -6.01 19.21
N TYR A 2 6.89 -7.04 20.09
CA TYR A 2 6.27 -8.34 19.81
C TYR A 2 4.77 -8.30 19.49
N GLY A 3 3.96 -7.46 20.17
CA GLY A 3 2.54 -7.31 19.86
C GLY A 3 2.28 -6.80 18.44
N LYS A 4 3.04 -5.79 17.99
CA LYS A 4 2.95 -5.25 16.63
C LYS A 4 3.33 -6.30 15.58
N LEU A 5 4.40 -7.06 15.85
CA LEU A 5 4.85 -8.14 14.99
C LEU A 5 3.80 -9.26 14.91
N PHE A 6 3.21 -9.66 16.04
CA PHE A 6 2.16 -10.66 16.08
C PHE A 6 0.93 -10.23 15.29
N CYS A 7 0.48 -8.97 15.43
CA CYS A 7 -0.62 -8.44 14.62
C CYS A 7 -0.33 -8.51 13.12
N VAL A 8 0.87 -8.09 12.69
CA VAL A 8 1.28 -8.15 11.29
C VAL A 8 1.31 -9.59 10.78
N LEU A 9 1.87 -10.52 11.55
CA LEU A 9 1.91 -11.94 11.17
C LEU A 9 0.52 -12.56 11.06
N LEU A 10 -0.39 -12.22 12.00
CA LEU A 10 -1.76 -12.72 12.00
C LEU A 10 -2.53 -12.22 10.77
N LEU A 11 -2.42 -10.93 10.45
CA LEU A 11 -3.04 -10.35 9.26
C LEU A 11 -2.43 -10.91 7.96
N ALA A 12 -1.11 -11.04 7.90
CA ALA A 12 -0.41 -11.63 6.75
C ALA A 12 -0.82 -13.09 6.53
N ALA A 13 -0.95 -13.88 7.60
CA ALA A 13 -1.42 -15.26 7.51
C ALA A 13 -2.87 -15.33 7.00
N ALA A 14 -3.77 -14.49 7.51
CA ALA A 14 -5.16 -14.42 7.03
C ALA A 14 -5.23 -14.05 5.54
N MET A 15 -4.43 -13.07 5.10
CA MET A 15 -4.34 -12.67 3.70
C MET A 15 -3.81 -13.83 2.83
N LEU A 16 -2.72 -14.47 3.24
CA LEU A 16 -2.12 -15.60 2.50
C LEU A 16 -3.06 -16.79 2.37
N ILE A 17 -3.77 -17.17 3.43
CA ILE A 17 -4.74 -18.29 3.38
C ILE A 17 -5.79 -18.05 2.30
N ARG A 18 -6.28 -16.81 2.19
CA ARG A 18 -7.25 -16.41 1.17
C ARG A 18 -6.64 -16.30 -0.23
N ASP A 19 -5.42 -15.75 -0.33
CA ASP A 19 -4.84 -15.35 -1.60
C ASP A 19 -4.04 -16.46 -2.28
N ILE A 20 -3.47 -17.42 -1.54
CA ILE A 20 -2.72 -18.57 -2.10
C ILE A 20 -3.51 -19.33 -3.19
N PRO A 21 -4.79 -19.73 -3.00
CA PRO A 21 -5.52 -20.45 -4.05
C PRO A 21 -5.73 -19.58 -5.30
N ASN A 22 -6.03 -18.29 -5.12
CA ASN A 22 -6.23 -17.34 -6.21
C ASN A 22 -4.92 -17.04 -6.96
N PHE A 23 -3.81 -16.89 -6.23
CA PHE A 23 -2.49 -16.62 -6.80
C PHE A 23 -1.97 -17.79 -7.65
N LYS A 24 -2.29 -19.03 -7.28
CA LYS A 24 -1.97 -20.21 -8.09
C LYS A 24 -2.67 -20.20 -9.44
N GLN A 25 -3.91 -19.71 -9.50
CA GLN A 25 -4.71 -19.66 -10.72
C GLN A 25 -4.51 -18.37 -11.54
N ALA A 26 -3.92 -17.34 -10.92
CA ALA A 26 -3.69 -16.03 -11.53
C ALA A 26 -2.67 -16.06 -12.69
N SER A 27 -2.88 -15.17 -13.67
CA SER A 27 -1.96 -15.00 -14.80
C SER A 27 -0.63 -14.38 -14.36
N HIS A 28 0.42 -14.53 -15.18
CA HIS A 28 1.74 -13.94 -14.87
C HIS A 28 1.66 -12.42 -14.62
N ARG A 29 0.82 -11.70 -15.37
CA ARG A 29 0.62 -10.26 -15.19
C ARG A 29 0.00 -9.94 -13.84
N ASP A 30 -1.03 -10.69 -13.45
CA ASP A 30 -1.70 -10.49 -12.16
C ASP A 30 -0.75 -10.78 -11.00
N ARG A 31 0.13 -11.78 -11.14
CA ARG A 31 1.16 -12.08 -10.14
C ARG A 31 2.18 -10.95 -10.00
N VAL A 32 2.58 -10.33 -11.12
CA VAL A 32 3.49 -9.16 -11.09
C VAL A 32 2.80 -7.99 -10.41
N VAL A 33 1.55 -7.68 -10.76
CA VAL A 33 0.78 -6.60 -10.12
C VAL A 33 0.62 -6.87 -8.63
N TYR A 34 0.28 -8.09 -8.24
CA TYR A 34 0.19 -8.50 -6.84
C TYR A 34 1.52 -8.32 -6.10
N GLY A 35 2.64 -8.73 -6.71
CA GLY A 35 3.98 -8.52 -6.16
C GLY A 35 4.31 -7.04 -5.98
N VAL A 36 3.97 -6.19 -6.96
CA VAL A 36 4.16 -4.74 -6.86
C VAL A 36 3.31 -4.15 -5.74
N MET A 37 2.05 -4.61 -5.56
CA MET A 37 1.19 -4.17 -4.44
C MET A 37 1.67 -4.67 -3.07
N MET A 38 2.42 -5.79 -3.03
CA MET A 38 3.02 -6.29 -1.79
C MET A 38 4.16 -5.41 -1.27
N VAL A 39 4.90 -4.72 -2.16
CA VAL A 39 6.01 -3.82 -1.77
C VAL A 39 5.57 -2.72 -0.79
N PRO A 40 4.56 -1.87 -1.09
CA PRO A 40 4.11 -0.83 -0.17
C PRO A 40 3.51 -1.42 1.13
N LEU A 41 2.89 -2.59 1.06
CA LEU A 41 2.34 -3.28 2.23
C LEU A 41 3.46 -3.72 3.18
N LEU A 42 4.52 -4.34 2.66
CA LEU A 42 5.69 -4.75 3.45
C LEU A 42 6.43 -3.54 4.04
N TYR A 43 6.55 -2.45 3.28
CA TYR A 43 7.11 -1.19 3.77
C TYR A 43 6.35 -0.66 4.98
N LEU A 44 5.02 -0.57 4.89
CA LEU A 44 4.18 -0.11 6.00
C LEU A 44 4.23 -1.05 7.20
N ALA A 45 4.23 -2.37 6.98
CA ALA A 45 4.40 -3.36 8.03
C ALA A 45 5.74 -3.18 8.76
N PHE A 46 6.83 -2.95 8.01
CA PHE A 46 8.15 -2.66 8.58
C PHE A 46 8.13 -1.37 9.40
N LEU A 47 7.57 -0.28 8.88
CA LEU A 47 7.44 0.98 9.62
C LEU A 47 6.67 0.79 10.92
N PHE A 48 5.55 0.07 10.86
CA PHE A 48 4.70 -0.20 12.00
C PHE A 48 5.44 -0.97 13.10
N VAL A 49 6.13 -2.06 12.73
CA VAL A 49 6.88 -2.90 13.68
C VAL A 49 8.11 -2.16 14.22
N ALA A 50 8.91 -1.55 13.35
CA ALA A 50 10.13 -0.83 13.72
C ALA A 50 9.85 0.51 14.42
N SER A 51 8.60 0.98 14.39
CA SER A 51 8.18 2.27 14.96
C SER A 51 9.05 3.44 14.48
N LYS A 52 9.53 3.37 13.23
CA LYS A 52 10.36 4.42 12.64
C LYS A 52 9.49 5.59 12.21
N PRO A 53 9.91 6.85 12.43
CA PRO A 53 9.18 8.05 12.01
C PRO A 53 9.44 8.37 10.53
N TRP A 54 9.46 7.35 9.67
CA TRP A 54 9.65 7.51 8.23
C TRP A 54 8.32 7.88 7.56
N PRO A 55 8.38 8.55 6.39
CA PRO A 55 7.17 8.97 5.69
C PRO A 55 6.31 7.75 5.35
N ASN A 56 5.05 7.77 5.79
CA ASN A 56 4.07 6.79 5.35
C ASN A 56 3.69 7.03 3.88
N LEU A 57 2.91 6.11 3.31
CA LEU A 57 2.46 6.24 1.92
C LEU A 57 1.66 7.53 1.69
N ASP A 58 0.82 7.96 2.63
CA ASP A 58 0.08 9.23 2.50
C ASP A 58 1.01 10.41 2.33
N THR A 59 2.09 10.48 3.10
CA THR A 59 3.08 11.55 2.98
C THR A 59 3.77 11.52 1.63
N LEU A 60 4.07 10.33 1.11
CA LEU A 60 4.69 10.17 -0.22
C LEU A 60 3.72 10.55 -1.35
N PHE A 61 2.45 10.14 -1.26
CA PHE A 61 1.43 10.50 -2.24
C PHE A 61 1.02 11.97 -2.16
N ASN A 62 1.10 12.59 -0.98
CA ASN A 62 0.86 14.02 -0.80
C ASN A 62 1.95 14.90 -1.45
N LEU A 63 3.10 14.35 -1.84
CA LEU A 63 4.03 15.08 -2.71
C LEU A 63 3.44 15.27 -4.13
N LEU A 64 2.48 14.43 -4.50
CA LEU A 64 1.78 14.47 -5.78
C LEU A 64 0.43 15.22 -5.71
N THR A 65 0.00 15.70 -4.53
CA THR A 65 -1.25 16.51 -4.43
C THR A 65 -1.12 17.85 -5.14
N GLY A 66 0.04 18.51 -5.08
CA GLY A 66 0.27 19.78 -5.79
C GLY A 66 0.00 19.71 -7.31
N PRO A 67 0.49 18.68 -8.03
CA PRO A 67 0.09 18.49 -9.42
C PRO A 67 -1.37 18.03 -9.57
N ALA A 68 -1.92 17.22 -8.66
CA ALA A 68 -3.32 16.79 -8.70
C ALA A 68 -4.29 17.98 -8.63
N ASP A 69 -4.05 18.96 -7.76
CA ASP A 69 -4.85 20.18 -7.64
C ASP A 69 -4.83 20.99 -8.94
N ARG A 70 -3.69 21.02 -9.65
CA ARG A 70 -3.62 21.66 -10.97
C ARG A 70 -4.49 20.96 -12.01
N PHE A 71 -4.52 19.62 -12.01
CA PHE A 71 -5.42 18.88 -12.91
C PHE A 71 -6.89 19.12 -12.58
N VAL A 72 -7.25 19.15 -11.29
CA VAL A 72 -8.62 19.44 -10.84
C VAL A 72 -9.05 20.85 -11.22
N HIS A 73 -8.19 21.85 -11.01
CA HIS A 73 -8.45 23.23 -11.42
C HIS A 73 -8.58 23.37 -12.95
N TRP A 74 -7.80 22.59 -13.72
CA TRP A 74 -7.90 22.59 -15.18
C TRP A 74 -9.20 21.93 -15.67
N LEU A 75 -9.65 20.86 -15.01
CA LEU A 75 -10.89 20.14 -15.32
C LEU A 75 -12.16 20.84 -14.83
N ASN A 76 -12.09 21.64 -13.77
CA ASN A 76 -13.23 22.37 -13.23
C ASN A 76 -12.84 23.76 -12.72
N PRO A 77 -12.66 24.74 -13.62
CA PRO A 77 -12.17 26.07 -13.28
C PRO A 77 -13.17 26.93 -12.45
N ALA A 78 -14.39 26.45 -12.22
CA ALA A 78 -15.44 27.19 -11.50
C ALA A 78 -15.43 26.96 -9.97
N LYS A 79 -14.60 26.05 -9.46
CA LYS A 79 -14.33 25.89 -8.01
C LYS A 79 -13.05 26.66 -7.65
N SER A 80 -13.20 27.96 -7.39
CA SER A 80 -12.17 28.79 -6.72
C SER A 80 -12.67 29.22 -5.36
#